data_AF-A0A959KVS3-F1
#
_entry.id   AF-A0A959KVS3-F1
#
_cell.length_a   1.000
_cell.length_b   1.000
_cell.length_c   1.000
_cell.angle_alpha   90.00
_cell.angle_beta   90.00
_cell.angle_gamma   90.00
#
_symmetry.space_group_name_H-M   'P 1'
#
loop_
_entity.id
_entity.type
_entity.pdbx_description
1 polymer ?
#
loop_
_entity_poly.entity_id
_entity_poly.type
_entity_poly.pdbx_seq_one_letter_code
_entity_poly.pdbx_strand_id
1 'polypeptide(L)'
;MVQQIAFALVVLGAFGLAAWQFGQVRSNILLGKDERIAGQTGQRWQNVLLVAFGQQKMFKRWIPAVFHLFIYVAFLLTQIELIEIFIDGFGGVHRFFALKLGGFYTFLISFIELLSVLAFVATFVFLARRNLLKLPRFHKPEMKGWPFLDGNLILLLEILLLV
;
A
#
# COMPACT_ATOMS: atom_id res chain seq x y z
N MET A 1 24.67 12.40 -14.02
CA MET A 1 24.49 11.33 -15.02
C MET A 1 24.53 9.94 -14.41
N VAL A 2 25.59 9.55 -13.69
CA VAL A 2 25.68 8.21 -13.06
C VAL A 2 24.48 7.90 -12.14
N GLN A 3 24.06 8.86 -11.32
CA GLN A 3 22.92 8.71 -10.41
C GLN A 3 21.60 8.47 -11.15
N GLN A 4 21.32 9.22 -12.21
CA GLN A 4 20.09 9.05 -13.01
C GLN A 4 20.06 7.71 -13.74
N ILE A 5 21.22 7.24 -14.23
CA ILE A 5 21.34 5.91 -14.85
C ILE A 5 21.08 4.82 -13.82
N ALA A 6 21.71 4.91 -12.64
CA ALA A 6 21.47 3.96 -11.55
C ALA A 6 20.00 3.95 -11.12
N PHE A 7 19.38 5.12 -10.95
CA PHE A 7 17.97 5.26 -10.63
C PHE A 7 17.09 4.61 -11.70
N ALA A 8 17.32 4.91 -12.97
CA ALA A 8 16.57 4.33 -14.08
C ALA A 8 16.70 2.79 -14.13
N LEU A 9 17.89 2.25 -13.91
CA LEU A 9 18.11 0.79 -13.86
C LEU A 9 17.34 0.14 -12.71
N VAL A 10 17.35 0.74 -11.52
CA VAL A 10 16.60 0.24 -10.35
C VAL A 10 15.09 0.29 -10.62
N VAL A 11 14.58 1.39 -11.14
CA VAL A 11 13.15 1.54 -11.47
C VAL A 11 12.73 0.54 -12.54
N LEU A 12 13.49 0.41 -13.64
CA LEU A 12 13.19 -0.56 -14.69
C LEU A 12 13.24 -2.00 -14.17
N GLY A 13 14.23 -2.33 -13.34
CA GLY A 13 14.32 -3.65 -12.71
C GLY A 13 13.13 -3.94 -11.80
N ALA A 14 12.76 -3.01 -10.92
CA ALA A 14 11.65 -3.15 -9.99
C ALA A 14 10.30 -3.29 -10.71
N PHE A 15 10.00 -2.39 -11.65
CA PHE A 15 8.76 -2.43 -12.44
C PHE A 15 8.72 -3.65 -13.38
N GLY A 16 9.86 -4.05 -13.96
CA GLY A 16 9.96 -5.24 -14.80
C GLY A 16 9.63 -6.51 -14.03
N LEU A 17 10.22 -6.68 -12.83
CA LEU A 17 9.90 -7.80 -11.94
C LEU A 17 8.44 -7.78 -11.49
N ALA A 18 7.91 -6.61 -11.11
CA ALA A 18 6.51 -6.47 -10.71
C ALA A 18 5.55 -6.82 -11.85
N ALA A 19 5.80 -6.32 -13.06
CA ALA A 19 5.00 -6.62 -14.25
C ALA A 19 5.01 -8.11 -14.58
N TRP A 20 6.17 -8.76 -14.48
CA TRP A 20 6.28 -10.21 -14.67
C TRP A 20 5.45 -10.98 -13.63
N GLN A 21 5.62 -10.67 -12.34
CA GLN A 21 4.89 -11.34 -11.26
C GLN A 21 3.37 -11.13 -11.35
N PHE A 22 2.91 -9.92 -11.63
CA PHE A 22 1.49 -9.63 -11.85
C PHE A 22 0.96 -10.32 -13.11
N GLY A 23 1.77 -10.43 -14.16
CA GLY A 23 1.46 -11.20 -15.36
C GLY A 23 1.16 -12.67 -15.04
N GLN A 24 1.99 -13.30 -14.21
CA GLN A 24 1.79 -14.68 -13.76
C GLN A 24 0.49 -14.83 -12.95
N VAL A 25 0.23 -13.93 -12.00
CA VAL A 25 -1.02 -13.93 -11.22
C VAL A 25 -2.24 -13.79 -12.13
N ARG A 26 -2.20 -12.84 -13.07
CA ARG A 26 -3.27 -12.61 -14.04
C ARG A 26 -3.49 -13.84 -14.91
N SER A 27 -2.42 -14.44 -15.43
CA SER A 27 -2.51 -15.66 -16.25
C SER A 27 -3.21 -16.78 -15.49
N ASN A 28 -2.82 -17.01 -14.23
CA ASN A 28 -3.44 -18.02 -13.36
C ASN A 28 -4.93 -17.75 -13.10
N ILE A 29 -5.32 -16.49 -12.87
CA ILE A 29 -6.72 -16.10 -12.67
C ILE A 29 -7.55 -16.39 -13.94
N LEU A 30 -7.00 -16.10 -15.12
CA LEU A 30 -7.66 -16.30 -16.41
C LEU A 30 -7.78 -17.77 -16.84
N LEU A 31 -7.14 -18.71 -16.14
CA LEU A 31 -7.40 -20.15 -16.31
C LEU A 31 -8.73 -20.58 -15.65
N GLY A 32 -9.31 -19.72 -14.80
CA GLY A 32 -10.62 -19.95 -14.20
C GLY A 32 -11.76 -19.95 -15.22
N LYS A 33 -12.94 -20.43 -14.80
CA LYS A 33 -14.15 -20.36 -15.62
C LYS A 33 -14.83 -19.01 -15.42
N ASP A 34 -15.38 -18.46 -16.49
CA ASP A 34 -16.17 -17.24 -16.41
C ASP A 34 -17.42 -17.45 -15.55
N GLU A 35 -17.61 -16.57 -14.56
CA GLU A 35 -18.81 -16.55 -13.74
C GLU A 35 -19.86 -15.61 -14.38
N ARG A 36 -21.07 -16.11 -14.63
CA ARG A 36 -22.16 -15.28 -15.15
C ARG A 36 -22.68 -14.36 -14.04
N ILE A 37 -22.28 -13.10 -14.06
CA ILE A 37 -22.74 -12.13 -13.07
C ILE A 37 -24.05 -11.48 -13.53
N ALA A 38 -25.17 -11.89 -12.92
CA ALA A 38 -26.50 -11.33 -13.15
C ALA A 38 -26.87 -10.21 -12.16
N GLY A 39 -27.85 -9.37 -12.51
CA GLY A 39 -28.41 -8.32 -11.63
C GLY A 39 -28.13 -6.88 -12.09
N GLN A 40 -28.50 -5.89 -11.26
CA GLN A 40 -28.41 -4.47 -11.59
C GLN A 40 -26.96 -3.96 -11.55
N THR A 41 -26.46 -3.48 -12.69
CA THR A 41 -25.08 -2.98 -12.84
C THR A 41 -24.77 -1.77 -11.94
N GLY A 42 -25.73 -0.85 -11.75
CA GLY A 42 -25.54 0.34 -10.91
C GLY A 42 -25.26 -0.03 -9.44
N GLN A 43 -26.08 -0.91 -8.86
CA GLN A 43 -25.89 -1.38 -7.48
C GLN A 43 -24.54 -2.08 -7.29
N ARG A 44 -24.06 -2.80 -8.31
CA ARG A 44 -22.76 -3.49 -8.25
C ARG A 44 -21.61 -2.51 -8.18
N TRP A 45 -21.60 -1.47 -9.02
CA TRP A 45 -20.57 -0.44 -8.97
C TRP A 45 -20.62 0.35 -7.66
N GLN A 46 -21.81 0.65 -7.15
CA GLN A 46 -21.95 1.27 -5.83
C GLN A 46 -21.38 0.38 -4.72
N ASN A 47 -21.62 -0.92 -4.78
CA ASN A 47 -21.05 -1.88 -3.83
C ASN A 47 -19.52 -1.94 -3.95
N VAL A 48 -18.96 -1.89 -5.16
CA VAL A 48 -17.50 -1.82 -5.36
C VAL A 48 -16.94 -0.55 -4.72
N LEU A 49 -17.55 0.61 -4.96
CA LEU A 49 -17.11 1.87 -4.36
C LEU A 49 -17.17 1.81 -2.83
N LEU A 50 -18.27 1.35 -2.24
CA LEU A 50 -18.44 1.29 -0.78
C LEU A 50 -17.53 0.25 -0.11
N VAL A 51 -17.34 -0.91 -0.74
CA VAL A 51 -16.58 -2.01 -0.13
C VAL A 51 -15.08 -1.88 -0.41
N ALA A 52 -14.69 -1.58 -1.65
CA ALA A 52 -13.28 -1.52 -2.05
C ALA A 52 -12.63 -0.19 -1.65
N PHE A 53 -13.28 0.94 -1.91
CA PHE A 53 -12.73 2.27 -1.58
C PHE A 53 -13.19 2.75 -0.21
N GLY A 54 -14.48 2.61 0.11
CA GLY A 54 -15.05 3.04 1.39
C GLY A 54 -14.75 2.10 2.56
N GLN A 55 -14.17 0.92 2.31
CA GLN A 55 -13.75 -0.05 3.32
C GLN A 55 -14.86 -0.42 4.34
N GLN A 56 -16.13 -0.34 3.94
CA GLN A 56 -17.30 -0.41 4.83
C GLN A 56 -17.30 -1.64 5.75
N LYS A 57 -16.77 -2.78 5.29
CA LYS A 57 -16.73 -4.02 6.07
C LYS A 57 -15.75 -3.96 7.26
N MET A 58 -14.70 -3.13 7.20
CA MET A 58 -13.70 -3.02 8.26
C MET A 58 -14.17 -2.16 9.44
N PHE A 59 -14.98 -1.13 9.17
CA PHE A 59 -15.56 -0.25 10.20
C PHE A 59 -16.50 -0.95 11.18
N LYS A 60 -16.86 -2.22 10.93
CA LYS A 60 -17.54 -3.09 11.91
C LYS A 60 -16.70 -3.32 13.18
N ARG A 61 -15.38 -3.15 13.12
CA ARG A 61 -14.48 -3.21 14.28
C ARG A 61 -13.65 -1.93 14.31
N TRP A 62 -13.99 -1.05 15.26
CA TRP A 62 -13.43 0.31 15.28
C TRP A 62 -11.91 0.34 15.45
N ILE A 63 -11.36 -0.50 16.32
CA ILE A 63 -9.91 -0.49 16.61
C ILE A 63 -9.09 -0.81 15.34
N PRO A 64 -9.28 -1.96 14.65
CA PRO A 64 -8.57 -2.20 13.39
C PRO A 64 -8.90 -1.19 12.29
N ALA A 65 -10.13 -0.66 12.24
CA ALA A 65 -10.52 0.31 11.23
C ALA A 65 -9.73 1.62 11.36
N VAL A 66 -9.58 2.15 12.57
CA VAL A 66 -8.81 3.39 12.82
C VAL A 66 -7.33 3.20 12.50
N PHE A 67 -6.71 2.12 12.98
CA PHE A 67 -5.30 1.86 12.66
C PHE A 67 -5.07 1.60 11.17
N HIS A 68 -6.00 0.91 10.49
CA HIS A 68 -5.90 0.72 9.05
C HIS A 68 -6.11 2.02 8.29
N LEU A 69 -6.98 2.92 8.76
CA LEU A 69 -7.19 4.23 8.16
C LEU A 69 -5.89 5.05 8.16
N PHE A 70 -5.11 5.03 9.24
CA PHE A 70 -3.81 5.71 9.28
C PHE A 70 -2.87 5.22 8.19
N ILE A 71 -2.70 3.90 8.07
CA ILE A 71 -1.88 3.28 7.03
C ILE A 71 -2.42 3.61 5.63
N TYR A 72 -3.74 3.48 5.43
CA TYR A 72 -4.38 3.72 4.13
C TYR A 72 -4.20 5.17 3.65
N VAL A 73 -4.47 6.15 4.51
CA VAL A 73 -4.33 7.57 4.17
C VAL A 73 -2.86 7.94 3.99
N ALA A 74 -1.95 7.41 4.81
CA ALA A 74 -0.51 7.61 4.64
C ALA A 74 -0.06 7.12 3.25
N PHE A 75 -0.37 5.87 2.88
CA PHE A 75 -0.02 5.33 1.55
C PHE A 75 -0.63 6.12 0.40
N LEU A 76 -1.86 6.62 0.54
CA LEU A 76 -2.51 7.39 -0.51
C LEU A 76 -1.80 8.72 -0.76
N LEU A 77 -1.45 9.45 0.31
CA LEU A 77 -0.81 10.76 0.17
C LEU A 77 0.68 10.67 -0.17
N THR A 78 1.41 9.68 0.34
CA THR A 78 2.83 9.47 -0.03
C THR A 78 3.01 9.13 -1.50
N GLN A 79 1.97 8.73 -2.24
CA GLN A 79 2.07 8.61 -3.71
C GLN A 79 2.45 9.93 -4.38
N ILE A 80 2.09 11.08 -3.80
CA ILE A 80 2.47 12.38 -4.32
C ILE A 80 4.00 12.57 -4.21
N GLU A 81 4.58 12.18 -3.08
CA GLU A 81 6.05 12.16 -2.90
C GLU A 81 6.72 11.13 -3.83
N LEU A 82 6.12 9.95 -4.00
CA LEU A 82 6.67 8.94 -4.92
C LEU A 82 6.74 9.46 -6.36
N ILE A 83 5.73 10.22 -6.81
CA ILE A 83 5.74 10.89 -8.11
C ILE A 83 6.87 11.93 -8.16
N GLU A 84 7.06 12.73 -7.11
CA GLU A 84 8.18 13.68 -7.04
C GLU A 84 9.53 12.96 -7.12
N ILE A 85 9.71 11.86 -6.39
CA ILE A 85 10.93 11.03 -6.40
C ILE A 85 11.23 10.52 -7.81
N PHE A 86 10.21 10.09 -8.57
CA PHE A 86 10.44 9.70 -9.96
C PHE A 86 10.88 10.88 -10.84
N ILE A 87 10.22 12.03 -10.74
CA ILE A 87 10.58 13.22 -11.52
C ILE A 87 12.00 13.68 -11.17
N ASP A 88 12.32 13.76 -9.89
CA ASP A 88 13.63 14.16 -9.37
C ASP A 88 14.72 13.17 -9.80
N GLY A 89 14.47 11.86 -9.67
CA GLY A 89 15.42 10.81 -10.02
C GLY A 89 15.74 10.72 -11.51
N PHE A 90 14.73 10.88 -12.38
CA PHE A 90 14.94 10.91 -13.84
C PHE A 90 15.50 12.26 -14.32
N GLY A 91 14.96 13.36 -13.79
CA GLY A 91 15.33 14.73 -14.18
C GLY A 91 16.67 15.20 -13.61
N GLY A 92 17.17 14.56 -12.55
CA GLY A 92 18.34 15.05 -11.80
C GLY A 92 18.07 16.40 -11.14
N VAL A 93 16.82 16.64 -10.76
CA VAL A 93 16.39 17.86 -10.07
C VAL A 93 16.10 17.55 -8.60
N HIS A 94 15.99 18.58 -7.77
CA HIS A 94 15.68 18.44 -6.36
C HIS A 94 14.38 19.17 -6.03
N ARG A 95 13.41 18.44 -5.48
CA ARG A 95 12.11 18.94 -5.04
C ARG A 95 11.36 19.68 -6.14
N PHE A 96 11.07 18.98 -7.23
CA PHE A 96 10.40 19.54 -8.40
C PHE A 96 9.10 20.33 -8.10
N PHE A 97 8.34 19.93 -7.07
CA PHE A 97 7.10 20.61 -6.71
C PHE A 97 7.28 21.75 -5.72
N ALA A 98 8.39 21.82 -4.98
CA ALA A 98 8.58 22.79 -3.90
C ALA A 98 8.42 24.25 -4.36
N LEU A 99 9.08 24.63 -5.46
CA LEU A 99 8.99 25.98 -6.01
C LEU A 99 7.60 26.33 -6.55
N LYS A 100 6.88 25.33 -7.09
CA LYS A 100 5.57 25.53 -7.74
C LYS A 100 4.42 25.62 -6.74
N LEU A 101 4.51 24.85 -5.66
CA LEU A 101 3.48 24.74 -4.64
C LEU A 101 3.77 25.60 -3.41
N GLY A 102 5.01 26.04 -3.21
CA GLY A 102 5.39 26.97 -2.14
C GLY A 102 4.95 26.49 -0.76
N GLY A 103 4.22 27.32 -0.02
CA GLY A 103 3.74 26.97 1.33
C GLY A 103 2.82 25.73 1.37
N PHE A 104 2.11 25.42 0.29
CA PHE A 104 1.30 24.21 0.21
C PHE A 104 2.16 22.95 0.15
N TYR A 105 3.35 23.01 -0.46
CA TYR A 105 4.32 21.92 -0.42
C TYR A 105 4.75 21.62 1.02
N THR A 106 5.13 22.66 1.77
CA THR A 106 5.55 22.50 3.17
C THR A 106 4.43 21.89 4.00
N PHE A 107 3.19 22.37 3.84
CA PHE A 107 2.03 21.75 4.48
C PHE A 107 1.87 20.28 4.11
N LEU A 108 1.95 19.93 2.82
CA LEU A 108 1.77 18.57 2.34
C LEU A 108 2.83 17.62 2.93
N ILE A 109 4.11 17.98 2.86
CA ILE A 109 5.21 17.18 3.39
C ILE A 109 5.09 17.03 4.91
N SER A 110 4.84 18.11 5.65
CA SER A 110 4.64 18.01 7.11
C SER A 110 3.42 17.17 7.48
N PHE A 111 2.36 17.19 6.66
CA PHE A 111 1.20 16.34 6.88
C PHE A 111 1.51 14.87 6.59
N ILE A 112 2.30 14.57 5.56
CA ILE A 112 2.79 13.22 5.26
C ILE A 112 3.67 12.71 6.39
N GLU A 113 4.58 13.52 6.94
CA GLU A 113 5.40 13.14 8.10
C GLU A 113 4.54 12.75 9.31
N LEU A 114 3.49 13.52 9.62
CA LEU A 114 2.54 13.16 10.68
C LEU A 114 1.85 11.82 10.40
N LEU A 115 1.38 11.61 9.17
CA LEU A 115 0.73 10.37 8.76
C LEU A 115 1.70 9.19 8.81
N SER A 116 2.98 9.39 8.48
CA SER A 116 4.03 8.38 8.57
C SER A 116 4.26 7.91 10.00
N VAL A 117 4.23 8.82 10.98
CA VAL A 117 4.29 8.45 12.41
C VAL A 117 3.03 7.67 12.83
N LEU A 118 1.85 8.08 12.38
CA LEU A 118 0.61 7.36 12.67
C LEU A 118 0.58 5.96 12.03
N ALA A 119 1.07 5.83 10.80
CA ALA A 119 1.21 4.56 10.09
C ALA A 119 2.22 3.66 10.82
N PHE A 120 3.37 4.18 11.22
CA PHE A 120 4.37 3.46 12.00
C PHE A 120 3.76 2.84 13.27
N VAL A 121 3.05 3.65 14.07
CA VAL A 121 2.36 3.18 15.28
C VAL A 121 1.32 2.10 14.93
N ALA A 122 0.54 2.30 13.87
CA ALA A 122 -0.46 1.33 13.43
C ALA A 122 0.18 -0.02 13.00
N THR A 123 1.31 0.01 12.30
CA THR A 123 2.05 -1.19 11.88
C THR A 123 2.56 -1.97 13.08
N PHE A 124 3.10 -1.31 14.11
CA PHE A 124 3.46 -1.97 15.38
C PHE A 124 2.25 -2.61 16.06
N VAL A 125 1.12 -1.90 16.12
CA VAL A 125 -0.11 -2.45 16.69
C VAL A 125 -0.58 -3.69 15.92
N PHE A 126 -0.51 -3.67 14.59
CA PHE A 126 -0.88 -4.84 13.78
C PHE A 126 0.10 -6.00 13.91
N LEU A 127 1.40 -5.73 14.01
CA LEU A 127 2.43 -6.73 14.24
C LEU A 127 2.26 -7.39 15.62
N ALA A 128 2.04 -6.58 16.66
CA ALA A 128 1.73 -7.03 18.01
C ALA A 128 0.44 -7.86 18.04
N ARG A 129 -0.61 -7.40 17.36
CA ARG A 129 -1.88 -8.13 17.28
C ARG A 129 -1.74 -9.48 16.57
N ARG A 130 -0.87 -9.58 15.56
CA ARG A 130 -0.62 -10.82 14.82
C ARG A 130 0.21 -11.81 15.65
N ASN A 131 1.24 -11.35 16.36
CA ASN A 131 2.24 -12.22 16.98
C ASN A 131 2.10 -12.37 18.51
N LEU A 132 1.69 -11.32 19.23
CA LEU A 132 1.59 -11.31 20.70
C LEU A 132 0.21 -11.75 21.20
N LEU A 133 -0.88 -11.24 20.60
CA LEU A 133 -2.26 -11.51 21.05
C LEU A 133 -2.80 -12.89 20.63
N LYS A 134 -2.05 -13.63 19.80
CA LYS A 134 -2.33 -15.02 19.34
C LYS A 134 -3.81 -15.30 19.01
N LEU A 135 -4.44 -14.41 18.25
CA LEU A 135 -5.87 -14.56 17.91
C LEU A 135 -6.12 -15.85 17.11
N PRO A 136 -7.18 -16.62 17.40
CA PRO A 136 -7.39 -17.94 16.78
C PRO A 136 -7.34 -17.96 15.26
N ARG A 137 -7.88 -16.91 14.61
CA ARG A 137 -7.89 -16.77 13.15
C ARG A 137 -6.49 -16.73 12.51
N PHE A 138 -5.46 -16.35 13.26
CA PHE A 138 -4.08 -16.24 12.77
C PHE A 138 -3.24 -17.48 13.07
N HIS A 139 -3.77 -18.43 13.84
CA HIS A 139 -3.06 -19.64 14.28
C HIS A 139 -3.77 -20.93 13.85
N LYS A 140 -4.66 -20.85 12.85
CA LYS A 140 -5.31 -22.03 12.28
C LYS A 140 -4.33 -22.86 11.42
N PRO A 141 -4.58 -24.16 11.19
CA PRO A 141 -3.69 -25.01 10.40
C PRO A 141 -3.37 -24.45 8.99
N GLU A 142 -4.34 -23.80 8.33
CA GLU A 142 -4.16 -23.16 7.02
C GLU A 142 -3.22 -21.96 7.02
N MET A 143 -2.91 -21.39 8.19
CA MET A 143 -2.00 -20.25 8.30
C MET A 143 -0.53 -20.68 8.41
N LYS A 144 -0.22 -21.98 8.60
CA LYS A 144 1.16 -22.42 8.79
C LYS A 144 2.04 -22.16 7.55
N GLY A 145 3.28 -21.72 7.77
CA GLY A 145 4.26 -21.50 6.71
C GLY A 145 4.10 -20.13 6.04
N TRP A 146 4.01 -20.13 4.71
CA TRP A 146 4.00 -18.90 3.88
C TRP A 146 2.91 -17.89 4.28
N PRO A 147 1.63 -18.26 4.51
CA PRO A 147 0.59 -17.27 4.79
C PRO A 147 0.79 -16.49 6.10
N PHE A 148 1.43 -17.11 7.10
CA PHE A 148 1.80 -16.41 8.32
C PHE A 148 3.00 -15.48 8.10
N LEU A 149 4.02 -15.97 7.39
CA LEU A 149 5.23 -15.22 7.05
C LEU A 149 4.93 -14.02 6.17
N ASP A 150 4.14 -14.17 5.11
CA ASP A 150 3.75 -13.12 4.17
C ASP A 150 3.18 -11.89 4.91
N GLY A 151 2.24 -12.12 5.82
CA GLY A 151 1.65 -11.05 6.61
C GLY A 151 2.57 -10.43 7.68
N ASN A 152 3.66 -11.10 8.06
CA ASN A 152 4.71 -10.50 8.91
C ASN A 152 5.73 -9.74 8.05
N LEU A 153 6.09 -10.29 6.89
CA LEU A 153 7.02 -9.67 5.94
C LEU A 153 6.50 -8.33 5.48
N ILE A 154 5.21 -8.22 5.10
CA ILE A 154 4.66 -6.95 4.66
C ILE A 154 4.71 -5.87 5.76
N LEU A 155 4.42 -6.23 7.02
CA LEU A 155 4.47 -5.30 8.15
C LEU A 155 5.93 -4.91 8.51
N LEU A 156 6.86 -5.85 8.39
CA LEU A 156 8.29 -5.57 8.61
C LEU A 156 8.87 -4.69 7.49
N LEU A 157 8.49 -4.94 6.23
CA LEU A 157 8.87 -4.10 5.09
C LEU A 157 8.27 -2.70 5.20
N GLU A 158 7.06 -2.57 5.73
CA GLU A 158 6.45 -1.26 6.00
C GLU A 158 7.22 -0.49 7.08
N ILE A 159 7.67 -1.16 8.16
CA ILE A 159 8.57 -0.54 9.15
C ILE A 159 9.89 -0.13 8.50
N LEU A 160 10.48 -0.99 7.66
CA LEU A 160 11.73 -0.71 6.95
C LEU A 160 11.59 0.46 5.97
N LEU A 161 10.41 0.65 5.35
CA LEU A 161 10.16 1.76 4.43
C LEU A 161 10.13 3.11 5.15
N LEU A 162 9.74 3.13 6.43
CA LEU A 162 9.59 4.33 7.24
C LEU A 162 10.86 4.75 7.99
N VAL A 163 11.86 3.86 8.12
CA VAL A 163 13.11 4.06 8.85
C VAL A 163 14.26 4.30 7.90
#